data_AF-A0A7W4K9V3-F1
#
_entry.id   AF-A0A7W4K9V3-F1
#
_cell.length_a   1.000
_cell.length_b   1.000
_cell.length_c   1.000
_cell.angle_alpha   90.00
_cell.angle_beta   90.00
_cell.angle_gamma   90.00
#
_symmetry.space_group_name_H-M   'P 1'
#
loop_
_entity.id
_entity.type
_entity.pdbx_description
1 polymer ?
#
loop_
_entity_poly.entity_id
_entity_poly.type
_entity_poly.pdbx_seq_one_letter_code
_entity_poly.pdbx_strand_id
1 'polypeptide(L)'
;MPGLRPPDLQPSGLQPIVIFGARVRPDGTPTATLRRRVEAAIAYARSIPSALFIPTGGSPDGRPAEAAIMVRLLREAGIPDASILAEDTALDTLDSVLACSALLRGRGYRGPVAVASSAYHLPRCLVLMRLAGWRVARVPPPRVPAARRWSRRWFWRLREIPAVPWDAMLLLRQRVSARVAARPGDQGD
;
A
#
# COMPACT_ATOMS: atom_id res chain seq x y z
N MET A 1 1.72 40.91 5.73
CA MET A 1 2.80 39.90 5.84
C MET A 1 2.23 38.67 6.53
N PRO A 2 1.74 37.64 5.80
CA PRO A 2 1.25 36.42 6.44
C PRO A 2 2.43 35.49 6.75
N GLY A 3 2.53 35.07 8.01
CA GLY A 3 3.64 34.30 8.55
C GLY A 3 3.83 32.94 7.86
N LEU A 4 5.07 32.63 7.52
CA LEU A 4 5.50 31.28 7.18
C LEU A 4 5.22 30.38 8.39
N ARG A 5 4.35 29.38 8.22
CA ARG A 5 4.37 28.20 9.08
C ARG A 5 5.74 27.53 8.91
N PRO A 6 6.39 27.05 9.98
CA PRO A 6 7.61 26.27 9.82
C PRO A 6 7.32 25.04 8.95
N PRO A 7 8.24 24.64 8.05
CA PRO A 7 8.09 23.41 7.29
C PRO A 7 7.98 22.26 8.29
N ASP A 8 6.89 21.49 8.17
CA ASP A 8 6.68 20.25 8.91
C ASP A 8 7.99 19.47 8.94
N LEU A 9 8.58 19.31 10.13
CA LEU A 9 9.80 18.53 10.33
C LEU A 9 9.45 17.08 10.02
N GLN A 10 9.55 16.69 8.74
CA GLN A 10 9.66 15.29 8.39
C GLN A 10 10.87 14.77 9.16
N PRO A 11 10.76 13.67 9.93
CA PRO A 11 11.95 13.03 10.46
C PRO A 11 12.81 12.71 9.26
N SER A 12 13.95 13.40 9.15
CA SER A 12 14.88 13.26 8.04
C SER A 12 15.25 11.78 7.93
N GLY A 13 14.70 11.08 6.94
CA GLY A 13 14.94 9.65 6.71
C GLY A 13 13.76 8.70 6.92
N LEU A 14 12.57 9.16 7.33
CA LEU A 14 11.38 8.30 7.41
C LEU A 14 10.92 7.85 6.01
N GLN A 15 10.93 6.55 5.76
CA GLN A 15 10.39 5.97 4.54
C GLN A 15 9.35 4.88 4.85
N PRO A 16 8.06 5.16 4.56
CA PRO A 16 7.01 4.17 4.65
C PRO A 16 7.14 3.09 3.57
N ILE A 17 6.93 1.85 3.97
CA ILE A 17 6.90 0.66 3.13
C ILE A 17 5.52 0.02 3.28
N VAL A 18 4.63 0.27 2.32
CA VAL A 18 3.30 -0.34 2.27
C VAL A 18 3.41 -1.76 1.75
N ILE A 19 3.02 -2.74 2.57
CA ILE A 19 3.03 -4.16 2.23
C ILE A 19 1.61 -4.59 1.92
N PHE A 20 1.34 -4.84 0.65
CA PHE A 20 0.02 -5.28 0.21
C PHE A 20 -0.23 -6.73 0.59
N GLY A 21 -1.39 -6.97 1.18
CA GLY A 21 -1.92 -8.28 1.51
C GLY A 21 -2.01 -9.24 0.31
N ALA A 22 -2.03 -10.53 0.63
CA ALA A 22 -2.19 -11.63 -0.30
C ALA A 22 -2.94 -12.75 0.41
N ARG A 23 -3.69 -13.54 -0.38
CA ARG A 23 -4.49 -14.68 0.10
C ARG A 23 -3.79 -15.43 1.25
N VAL A 24 -4.50 -15.55 2.35
CA VAL A 24 -4.14 -16.32 3.55
C VAL A 24 -4.70 -17.75 3.43
N ARG A 25 -4.07 -18.73 4.08
CA ARG A 25 -4.64 -20.08 4.12
C ARG A 25 -5.89 -20.14 5.03
N PRO A 26 -6.81 -21.09 4.81
CA PRO A 26 -7.99 -21.23 5.65
C PRO A 26 -7.69 -21.41 7.15
N ASP A 27 -6.54 -21.98 7.48
CA ASP A 27 -6.04 -22.20 8.85
C ASP A 27 -5.41 -20.95 9.50
N GLY A 28 -5.44 -19.78 8.83
CA GLY A 28 -4.84 -18.54 9.33
C GLY A 28 -3.32 -18.46 9.18
N THR A 29 -2.69 -19.43 8.51
CA THR A 29 -1.24 -19.39 8.24
C THR A 29 -0.92 -18.53 7.00
N PRO A 30 0.23 -17.82 7.00
CA PRO A 30 0.65 -17.04 5.85
C PRO A 30 0.96 -17.94 4.65
N THR A 31 0.43 -17.61 3.47
CA THR A 31 0.89 -18.24 2.23
C THR A 31 2.34 -17.88 1.95
N ALA A 32 3.01 -18.71 1.13
CA ALA A 32 4.37 -18.41 0.68
C ALA A 32 4.46 -17.04 -0.05
N THR A 33 3.36 -16.59 -0.66
CA THR A 33 3.29 -15.28 -1.29
C THR A 33 3.29 -14.15 -0.27
N LEU A 34 2.48 -14.25 0.79
CA LEU A 34 2.42 -13.25 1.85
C LEU A 34 3.77 -13.13 2.57
N ARG A 35 4.36 -14.27 2.96
CA ARG A 35 5.69 -14.33 3.59
C ARG A 35 6.76 -13.66 2.73
N ARG A 36 6.79 -13.98 1.43
CA ARG A 36 7.74 -13.37 0.48
C ARG A 36 7.58 -11.85 0.33
N ARG A 37 6.37 -11.31 0.44
CA ARG A 37 6.16 -9.85 0.39
C ARG A 37 6.76 -9.17 1.64
N VAL A 38 6.56 -9.77 2.81
CA VAL A 38 7.15 -9.29 4.07
C VAL A 38 8.68 -9.38 4.03
N GLU A 39 9.24 -10.51 3.60
CA GLU A 39 10.69 -10.68 3.46
C GLU A 39 11.32 -9.65 2.52
N ALA A 40 10.67 -9.33 1.40
CA ALA A 40 11.16 -8.30 0.49
C ALA A 40 11.07 -6.89 1.08
N ALA A 41 10.03 -6.58 1.85
CA ALA A 41 9.94 -5.33 2.58
C ALA A 41 11.08 -5.20 3.59
N ILE A 42 11.36 -6.26 4.37
CA ILE A 42 12.46 -6.30 5.34
C ILE A 42 13.80 -6.13 4.64
N ALA A 43 14.04 -6.85 3.54
CA ALA A 43 15.28 -6.75 2.77
C ALA A 43 15.50 -5.33 2.21
N TYR A 44 14.44 -4.69 1.74
CA TYR A 44 14.48 -3.31 1.25
C TYR A 44 14.74 -2.29 2.38
N ALA A 45 14.19 -2.53 3.57
CA ALA A 45 14.38 -1.66 4.73
C ALA A 45 15.81 -1.64 5.28
N ARG A 46 16.67 -2.62 4.94
CA ARG A 46 18.04 -2.72 5.48
C ARG A 46 18.91 -1.48 5.22
N SER A 47 18.67 -0.77 4.12
CA SER A 47 19.39 0.46 3.77
C SER A 47 18.62 1.74 4.15
N ILE A 48 17.54 1.62 4.92
CA ILE A 48 16.65 2.73 5.29
C ILE A 48 16.74 2.94 6.80
N PRO A 49 17.39 4.01 7.26
CA PRO A 49 17.58 4.26 8.69
C PRO A 49 16.28 4.33 9.51
N SER A 50 15.20 4.85 8.91
CA SER A 50 13.89 4.98 9.55
C SER A 50 12.80 4.40 8.67
N ALA A 51 12.76 3.06 8.57
CA ALA A 51 11.69 2.37 7.85
C ALA A 51 10.42 2.27 8.71
N LEU A 52 9.28 2.64 8.13
CA LEU A 52 7.96 2.42 8.72
C LEU A 52 7.20 1.39 7.88
N PHE A 53 6.98 0.21 8.43
CA PHE A 53 6.24 -0.86 7.74
C PHE A 53 4.75 -0.64 7.91
N ILE A 54 4.02 -0.63 6.80
CA ILE A 54 2.56 -0.48 6.77
C ILE A 54 1.95 -1.74 6.13
N PRO A 55 1.78 -2.83 6.89
CA PRO A 55 1.05 -3.99 6.42
C PRO A 55 -0.44 -3.66 6.27
N THR A 56 -1.00 -3.88 5.07
CA THR A 56 -2.41 -3.61 4.76
C THR A 56 -3.18 -4.86 4.34
N GLY A 57 -4.41 -5.01 4.83
CA GLY A 57 -5.36 -6.04 4.44
C GLY A 57 -6.19 -6.54 5.63
N GLY A 58 -7.50 -6.47 5.50
CA GLY A 58 -8.46 -6.85 6.52
C GLY A 58 -8.85 -8.32 6.52
N SER A 59 -9.99 -8.62 7.14
CA SER A 59 -10.54 -9.96 7.25
C SER A 59 -11.85 -10.08 6.47
N PRO A 60 -11.83 -10.63 5.25
CA PRO A 60 -13.06 -10.76 4.46
C PRO A 60 -14.05 -11.78 5.04
N ASP A 61 -13.60 -12.78 5.81
CA ASP A 61 -14.42 -13.95 6.20
C ASP A 61 -14.28 -14.35 7.69
N GLY A 62 -14.00 -13.41 8.61
CA GLY A 62 -13.77 -13.72 10.03
C GLY A 62 -12.46 -14.47 10.34
N ARG A 63 -11.60 -14.64 9.33
CA ARG A 63 -10.22 -15.13 9.49
C ARG A 63 -9.33 -14.07 10.14
N PRO A 64 -8.10 -14.38 10.60
CA PRO A 64 -7.17 -13.33 11.00
C PRO A 64 -6.90 -12.37 9.82
N ALA A 65 -6.94 -11.06 10.09
CA ALA A 65 -6.66 -10.05 9.08
C ALA A 65 -5.27 -10.27 8.46
N GLU A 66 -5.14 -10.05 7.16
CA GLU A 66 -3.86 -10.24 6.46
C GLU A 66 -2.77 -9.34 7.05
N ALA A 67 -3.13 -8.12 7.44
CA ALA A 67 -2.26 -7.18 8.13
C ALA A 67 -1.75 -7.74 9.47
N ALA A 68 -2.62 -8.33 10.29
CA ALA A 68 -2.23 -8.92 11.57
C ALA A 68 -1.22 -10.06 11.40
N ILE A 69 -1.38 -10.88 10.36
CA ILE A 69 -0.43 -11.94 10.03
C ILE A 69 0.92 -11.35 9.59
N MET A 70 0.91 -10.30 8.78
CA MET A 70 2.14 -9.61 8.38
C MET A 70 2.84 -8.91 9.56
N VAL A 71 2.10 -8.33 10.50
CA VAL A 71 2.65 -7.78 11.75
C VAL A 71 3.39 -8.86 12.53
N ARG A 72 2.79 -10.06 12.67
CA ARG A 72 3.45 -11.18 13.34
C ARG A 72 4.75 -11.58 12.65
N LEU A 73 4.75 -11.66 11.32
CA LEU A 73 5.96 -11.95 10.53
C LEU A 73 7.05 -10.89 10.67
N LEU A 74 6.68 -9.61 10.78
CA LEU A 74 7.62 -8.51 11.01
C LEU A 74 8.24 -8.60 12.41
N ARG A 75 7.42 -8.88 13.43
CA ARG A 75 7.87 -9.09 14.82
C ARG A 75 8.79 -10.30 14.94
N GLU A 76 8.43 -11.43 14.31
CA GLU A 76 9.27 -12.63 14.24
C GLU A 76 10.65 -12.34 13.60
N ALA A 77 10.72 -11.35 12.69
CA ALA A 77 11.96 -10.91 12.06
C ALA A 77 12.73 -9.84 12.87
N GLY A 78 12.29 -9.52 14.09
CA GLY A 78 12.95 -8.55 14.98
C GLY A 78 12.63 -7.08 14.70
N ILE A 79 11.60 -6.78 13.89
CA ILE A 79 11.18 -5.40 13.66
C ILE A 79 10.42 -4.88 14.91
N PRO A 80 10.81 -3.73 15.48
CA PRO A 80 10.15 -3.19 16.66
C PRO A 80 8.76 -2.66 16.33
N ASP A 81 7.83 -2.75 17.29
CA ASP A 81 6.45 -2.29 17.13
C ASP A 81 6.33 -0.81 16.77
N ALA A 82 7.26 0.02 17.25
CA ALA A 82 7.32 1.45 16.90
C ALA A 82 7.57 1.70 15.40
N SER A 83 8.09 0.72 14.67
CA SER A 83 8.32 0.75 13.23
C SER A 83 7.19 0.09 12.43
N ILE A 84 6.10 -0.35 13.07
CA ILE A 84 4.99 -1.06 12.41
C ILE A 84 3.69 -0.27 12.61
N LEU A 85 3.00 0.02 11.51
CA LEU A 85 1.69 0.65 11.52
C LEU A 85 0.72 -0.21 10.71
N ALA A 86 -0.05 -1.06 11.39
CA ALA A 86 -0.99 -1.95 10.75
C ALA A 86 -2.21 -1.21 10.19
N GLU A 87 -2.69 -1.67 9.04
CA GLU A 87 -3.95 -1.24 8.44
C GLU A 87 -4.79 -2.50 8.12
N ASP A 88 -5.79 -2.80 8.94
CA ASP A 88 -6.54 -4.06 8.96
C ASP A 88 -8.00 -3.92 8.51
N THR A 89 -8.34 -2.82 7.84
CA THR A 89 -9.71 -2.51 7.40
C THR A 89 -9.94 -2.79 5.92
N ALA A 90 -8.90 -2.74 5.09
CA ALA A 90 -9.03 -2.85 3.64
C ALA A 90 -9.46 -4.24 3.13
N LEU A 91 -10.51 -4.31 2.33
CA LEU A 91 -11.00 -5.57 1.73
C LEU A 91 -10.47 -5.81 0.32
N ASP A 92 -10.06 -4.75 -0.36
CA ASP A 92 -9.44 -4.84 -1.68
C ASP A 92 -8.24 -3.89 -1.86
N THR A 93 -7.62 -3.94 -3.04
CA THR A 93 -6.41 -3.16 -3.33
C THR A 93 -6.67 -1.65 -3.33
N LEU A 94 -7.86 -1.18 -3.70
CA LEU A 94 -8.20 0.24 -3.70
C LEU A 94 -8.40 0.72 -2.26
N ASP A 95 -9.12 -0.04 -1.45
CA ASP A 95 -9.30 0.24 -0.03
C ASP A 95 -7.95 0.32 0.68
N SER A 96 -7.04 -0.63 0.41
CA SER A 96 -5.68 -0.62 0.95
C SER A 96 -4.96 0.69 0.64
N VAL A 97 -5.08 1.17 -0.60
CA VAL A 97 -4.45 2.43 -1.03
C VAL A 97 -5.07 3.62 -0.32
N LEU A 98 -6.39 3.67 -0.21
CA LEU A 98 -7.10 4.77 0.44
C LEU A 98 -6.81 4.81 1.95
N ALA A 99 -6.91 3.68 2.63
CA ALA A 99 -6.64 3.54 4.05
C ALA A 99 -5.18 3.88 4.40
N CYS A 100 -4.21 3.31 3.66
CA CYS A 100 -2.79 3.66 3.84
C CYS A 100 -2.54 5.15 3.55
N SER A 101 -3.20 5.71 2.54
CA SER A 101 -3.08 7.14 2.22
C SER A 101 -3.61 8.03 3.33
N ALA A 102 -4.74 7.66 3.94
CA ALA A 102 -5.33 8.38 5.06
C ALA A 102 -4.40 8.33 6.28
N LEU A 103 -3.85 7.15 6.62
CA LEU A 103 -2.88 6.97 7.70
C LEU A 103 -1.64 7.85 7.51
N LEU A 104 -1.05 7.83 6.31
CA LEU A 104 0.14 8.62 6.00
C LEU A 104 -0.13 10.13 6.06
N ARG A 105 -1.26 10.58 5.50
CA ARG A 105 -1.65 12.00 5.51
C ARG A 105 -2.01 12.50 6.91
N GLY A 106 -2.69 11.69 7.71
CA GLY A 106 -3.01 12.00 9.10
C GLY A 106 -1.75 12.20 9.94
N ARG A 107 -0.63 11.60 9.54
CA ARG A 107 0.70 11.79 10.15
C ARG A 107 1.53 12.91 9.51
N GLY A 108 0.95 13.69 8.59
CA GLY A 108 1.65 14.75 7.86
C GLY A 108 2.69 14.26 6.84
N TYR A 109 2.73 12.96 6.52
CA TYR A 109 3.72 12.43 5.58
C TYR A 109 3.45 12.88 4.14
N ARG A 110 4.49 13.37 3.46
CA ARG A 110 4.42 13.83 2.05
C ARG A 110 5.56 13.30 1.17
N GLY A 111 6.41 12.44 1.71
CA GLY A 111 7.57 11.87 1.02
C GLY A 111 7.22 10.69 0.10
N PRO A 112 8.25 10.02 -0.46
CA PRO A 112 8.07 8.84 -1.29
C PRO A 112 7.68 7.59 -0.49
N VAL A 113 6.66 6.87 -0.96
CA VAL A 113 6.18 5.63 -0.35
C VAL A 113 6.72 4.43 -1.12
N ALA A 114 7.38 3.51 -0.42
CA ALA A 114 7.79 2.24 -1.00
C ALA A 114 6.62 1.25 -1.01
N VAL A 115 6.49 0.49 -2.10
CA VAL A 115 5.40 -0.48 -2.30
C VAL A 115 5.95 -1.89 -2.42
N ALA A 116 5.57 -2.76 -1.49
CA ALA A 116 5.92 -4.18 -1.46
C ALA A 116 4.71 -5.04 -1.84
N SER A 117 4.87 -5.83 -2.91
CA SER A 117 3.86 -6.73 -3.43
C SER A 117 4.52 -7.81 -4.30
N SER A 118 3.74 -8.77 -4.80
CA SER A 118 4.26 -9.79 -5.72
C SER A 118 4.45 -9.24 -7.13
N ALA A 119 5.38 -9.81 -7.90
CA ALA A 119 5.75 -9.30 -9.23
C ALA A 119 4.56 -9.10 -10.20
N TYR A 120 3.51 -9.90 -10.11
CA TYR A 120 2.31 -9.75 -10.94
C TYR A 120 1.35 -8.66 -10.45
N HIS A 121 1.26 -8.45 -9.12
CA HIS A 121 0.31 -7.51 -8.48
C HIS A 121 0.92 -6.12 -8.24
N LEU A 122 2.25 -6.03 -8.21
CA LEU A 122 3.00 -4.81 -7.98
C LEU A 122 2.67 -3.67 -8.97
N PRO A 123 2.47 -3.91 -10.29
CA PRO A 123 2.05 -2.86 -11.21
C PRO A 123 0.73 -2.19 -10.79
N ARG A 124 -0.30 -2.97 -10.40
CA ARG A 124 -1.60 -2.45 -9.95
C ARG A 124 -1.44 -1.56 -8.71
N CYS A 125 -0.72 -2.05 -7.69
CA CYS A 125 -0.46 -1.29 -6.47
C CYS A 125 0.26 0.05 -6.77
N LEU A 126 1.28 0.01 -7.63
CA LEU A 126 2.05 1.20 -7.98
C LEU A 126 1.20 2.23 -8.75
N VAL A 127 0.32 1.78 -9.66
CA VAL A 127 -0.60 2.68 -10.39
C VAL A 127 -1.57 3.34 -9.42
N LEU A 128 -2.24 2.56 -8.57
CA LEU A 128 -3.24 3.10 -7.63
C LEU A 128 -2.61 4.08 -6.63
N MET A 129 -1.42 3.76 -6.10
CA MET A 129 -0.69 4.68 -5.22
C MET A 129 -0.30 5.99 -5.92
N ARG A 130 0.10 5.94 -7.20
CA ARG A 130 0.37 7.14 -8.00
C ARG A 130 -0.90 7.95 -8.26
N LEU A 131 -2.00 7.29 -8.60
CA LEU A 131 -3.30 7.95 -8.80
C LEU A 131 -3.78 8.61 -7.50
N ALA A 132 -3.52 7.99 -6.34
CA ALA A 132 -3.75 8.56 -5.02
C ALA A 132 -2.83 9.75 -4.71
N GLY A 133 -1.83 10.07 -5.55
CA GLY A 133 -0.98 11.25 -5.43
C GLY A 133 0.37 11.02 -4.75
N TRP A 134 0.79 9.76 -4.58
CA TRP A 134 2.08 9.44 -3.96
C TRP A 134 3.20 9.35 -4.99
N ARG A 135 4.39 9.83 -4.61
CA ARG A 135 5.65 9.41 -5.23
C ARG A 135 5.94 7.99 -4.75
N VAL A 136 6.09 7.04 -5.67
CA VAL A 136 6.24 5.63 -5.31
C VAL A 136 7.63 5.09 -5.61
N ALA A 137 8.19 4.36 -4.65
CA ALA A 137 9.37 3.51 -4.86
C ALA A 137 8.94 2.05 -4.97
N ARG A 138 9.61 1.30 -5.85
CA ARG A 138 9.32 -0.13 -6.04
C ARG A 138 10.19 -0.96 -5.11
N VAL A 139 9.58 -1.74 -4.21
CA VAL A 139 10.31 -2.79 -3.50
C VAL A 139 10.53 -3.97 -4.45
N PRO A 140 11.77 -4.40 -4.72
CA PRO A 140 12.03 -5.56 -5.57
C PRO A 140 11.40 -6.82 -4.94
N PRO A 141 10.51 -7.54 -5.64
CA PRO A 141 9.98 -8.79 -5.12
C PRO A 141 11.12 -9.81 -5.00
N PRO A 142 11.05 -10.76 -4.05
CA PRO A 142 12.11 -11.74 -3.88
C PRO A 142 12.16 -12.63 -5.12
N ARG A 143 13.38 -13.02 -5.53
CA ARG A 143 13.61 -13.86 -6.71
C ARG A 143 13.06 -15.26 -6.44
N VAL A 144 11.83 -15.54 -6.86
CA VAL A 144 11.30 -16.91 -6.89
C VAL A 144 11.72 -17.60 -8.18
N PRO A 145 12.11 -18.89 -8.15
CA PRO A 145 12.21 -19.69 -9.35
C PRO A 145 10.89 -19.59 -10.11
N ALA A 146 10.99 -19.38 -11.41
CA ALA A 146 9.83 -19.30 -12.25
C ALA A 146 8.98 -20.57 -12.10
N ALA A 147 7.67 -20.44 -11.82
CA ALA A 147 6.75 -21.52 -12.10
C ALA A 147 7.02 -22.01 -13.53
N ARG A 148 7.41 -23.28 -13.68
CA ARG A 148 7.88 -23.93 -14.93
C ARG A 148 6.91 -23.82 -16.11
N ARG A 149 5.67 -23.34 -15.91
CA ARG A 149 4.65 -23.16 -16.95
C ARG A 149 4.34 -21.69 -17.20
N TRP A 150 4.75 -21.23 -18.38
CA TRP A 150 4.57 -19.89 -18.91
C TRP A 150 3.08 -19.48 -19.04
N SER A 151 2.18 -20.44 -19.31
CA SER A 151 0.74 -20.22 -19.48
C SER A 151 0.02 -19.74 -18.22
N ARG A 152 0.41 -20.24 -17.03
CA ARG A 152 -0.16 -19.76 -15.75
C ARG A 152 0.26 -18.32 -15.46
N ARG A 153 1.43 -17.87 -15.90
CA ARG A 153 1.89 -16.48 -15.73
C ARG A 153 1.03 -15.50 -16.52
N TRP A 154 0.73 -15.84 -17.77
CA TRP A 154 -0.12 -15.03 -18.64
C TRP A 154 -1.57 -15.02 -18.17
N PHE A 155 -2.10 -16.15 -17.71
CA PHE A 155 -3.46 -16.22 -17.15
C PHE A 155 -3.68 -15.26 -15.96
N TRP A 156 -2.78 -15.23 -14.97
CA TRP A 156 -2.90 -14.30 -13.84
C TRP A 156 -2.60 -12.84 -14.20
N ARG A 157 -1.75 -12.59 -15.22
CA ARG A 157 -1.47 -11.24 -15.73
C ARG A 157 -2.64 -10.65 -16.53
N LEU A 158 -3.31 -11.46 -17.35
CA LEU A 158 -4.43 -11.05 -18.20
C LEU A 158 -5.72 -10.85 -17.39
N ARG A 159 -5.89 -11.56 -16.27
CA ARG A 159 -7.06 -11.43 -15.40
C ARG A 159 -7.13 -10.10 -14.62
N GLU A 160 -6.07 -9.30 -14.61
CA GLU A 160 -6.03 -8.02 -13.89
C GLU A 160 -6.08 -6.78 -14.82
N ILE A 161 -6.11 -6.98 -16.14
CA ILE A 161 -6.11 -5.88 -17.13
C ILE A 161 -7.47 -5.16 -17.26
N PRO A 162 -8.65 -5.80 -17.10
CA PRO A 162 -9.93 -5.10 -17.27
C PRO A 162 -10.30 -4.10 -16.16
N ALA A 163 -9.65 -4.14 -14.98
CA ALA A 163 -10.03 -3.30 -13.85
C ALA A 163 -9.32 -1.94 -13.81
N VAL A 164 -8.18 -1.79 -14.49
CA VAL A 164 -7.38 -0.55 -14.48
C VAL A 164 -8.13 0.64 -15.11
N PRO A 165 -8.88 0.49 -16.22
CA PRO A 165 -9.66 1.59 -16.78
C PRO A 165 -10.84 2.02 -15.90
N TRP A 166 -11.50 1.06 -15.23
CA TRP A 166 -12.66 1.32 -14.36
C TRP A 166 -12.26 2.02 -13.05
N ASP A 167 -11.20 1.54 -12.41
CA ASP A 167 -10.67 2.14 -11.18
C ASP A 167 -10.13 3.57 -11.45
N ALA A 168 -9.51 3.80 -12.62
CA ALA A 168 -9.08 5.14 -13.05
C ALA A 168 -10.27 6.09 -13.28
N MET A 169 -11.38 5.59 -13.83
CA MET A 169 -12.60 6.38 -14.03
C MET A 169 -13.26 6.78 -12.71
N LEU A 170 -13.34 5.88 -11.73
CA LEU A 170 -13.90 6.16 -10.40
C LEU A 170 -13.09 7.21 -9.64
N LEU A 171 -11.76 7.13 -9.69
CA LEU A 171 -10.87 8.12 -9.07
C LEU A 171 -10.95 9.51 -9.74
N LEU A 172 -11.17 9.57 -11.05
CA LEU A 172 -11.41 10.82 -11.77
C LEU A 172 -12.74 11.47 -11.36
N ARG A 173 -13.81 10.68 -11.19
CA ARG A 173 -15.11 11.17 -10.74
C ARG A 173 -15.04 11.81 -9.35
N GLN A 174 -14.36 11.18 -8.40
CA GLN A 174 -14.23 11.75 -7.04
C GLN A 174 -13.42 13.06 -7.01
N ARG A 175 -12.42 13.23 -7.89
CA ARG A 175 -11.68 14.49 -8.02
C ARG A 175 -12.51 15.63 -8.59
N VAL A 176 -13.42 15.35 -9.51
CA VAL A 176 -14.35 16.36 -10.04
C VAL A 176 -15.36 16.76 -8.96
N SER A 177 -15.96 15.79 -8.26
CA SER A 177 -16.92 16.08 -7.18
C SER A 177 -16.29 16.85 -6.02
N ALA A 178 -15.05 16.52 -5.61
CA ALA A 178 -14.34 17.26 -4.57
C ALA A 178 -13.93 18.69 -5.01
N ARG A 179 -13.66 18.91 -6.30
CA ARG A 179 -13.41 20.26 -6.85
C ARG A 179 -14.69 21.09 -6.99
N VAL A 180 -15.82 20.46 -7.28
CA VAL A 180 -17.13 21.12 -7.36
C VAL A 180 -17.63 21.47 -5.96
N ALA A 181 -17.45 20.60 -4.97
CA ALA A 181 -17.80 20.86 -3.57
C ALA A 181 -16.89 21.91 -2.88
N ALA A 182 -15.69 22.16 -3.42
CA ALA A 182 -14.74 23.14 -2.90
C ALA A 182 -14.88 24.55 -3.52
N ARG A 183 -15.93 24.81 -4.32
CA ARG A 183 -16.26 26.17 -4.78
C ARG A 183 -17.14 26.87 -3.72
N PRO A 184 -16.62 27.87 -2.98
CA PRO A 184 -17.48 28.77 -2.21
C PRO A 184 -18.38 29.57 -3.18
N GLY A 185 -19.60 29.84 -2.71
CA GLY A 185 -20.78 30.03 -3.54
C GLY A 185 -20.85 31.31 -4.34
N ASP A 186 -21.68 31.25 -5.38
CA ASP A 186 -22.32 32.41 -5.98
C ASP A 186 -23.65 32.63 -5.22
N GLN A 187 -23.56 33.35 -4.11
CA GLN A 187 -24.71 34.11 -3.58
C GLN A 187 -24.64 35.46 -4.27
N GLY A 188 -25.45 35.61 -5.32
CA GLY A 188 -25.74 36.88 -5.96
C GLY A 188 -27.05 37.44 -5.41
N ASP A 189 -26.93 38.65 -4.85
CA ASP A 189 -27.89 39.77 -4.70
C ASP A 189 -29.40 39.52 -4.84
#